data_AF-A0A7S1ZV60-F1
#
_entry.id   AF-A0A7S1ZV60-F1
#
_cell.length_a   1.000
_cell.length_b   1.000
_cell.length_c   1.000
_cell.angle_alpha   90.00
_cell.angle_beta   90.00
_cell.angle_gamma   90.00
#
_symmetry.space_group_name_H-M   'P 1'
#
loop_
_entity.id
_entity.type
_entity.pdbx_description
1 polymer ?
#
loop_
_entity_poly.entity_id
_entity_poly.type
_entity_poly.pdbx_seq_one_letter_code
_entity_poly.pdbx_strand_id
1 'polypeptide(L)'
;PHGDGRWNNRLTDLVDAGTVPVTVADGLDLPFLPLINWGRASLTVPEVQVRDAFPDIIERMRGMSPEDKGALLRGIEEVRRRCFESPIHKMQCLLESLSILVREGRYSNPPKG
;
A
#
# COMPACT_ATOMS: atom_id res chain seq x y z
N PRO A 1 15.15 11.35 0.78
CA PRO A 1 14.61 10.80 2.05
C PRO A 1 14.43 9.28 1.92
N HIS A 2 15.25 8.50 2.63
CA HIS A 2 15.29 7.04 2.49
C HIS A 2 14.01 6.38 3.07
N GLY A 3 13.49 5.37 2.36
CA GLY A 3 12.32 4.57 2.73
C GLY A 3 12.64 3.42 3.71
N ASP A 4 13.80 3.47 4.37
CA ASP A 4 14.37 2.44 5.25
C ASP A 4 13.80 2.47 6.68
N GLY A 5 13.05 3.51 7.05
CA GLY A 5 12.31 3.54 8.29
C GLY A 5 11.17 2.53 8.27
N ARG A 6 11.41 1.31 8.78
CA ARG A 6 10.39 0.25 9.05
C ARG A 6 9.18 0.74 9.84
N TRP A 7 9.28 1.91 10.47
CA TRP A 7 8.28 2.54 11.34
C TRP A 7 7.92 3.96 10.91
N ASN A 8 7.91 4.25 9.60
CA ASN A 8 7.38 5.54 9.15
C ASN A 8 5.84 5.47 9.02
N ASN A 9 5.15 6.45 9.60
CA ASN A 9 3.68 6.54 9.54
C ASN A 9 3.18 7.02 8.18
N ARG A 10 4.06 7.30 7.19
CA ARG A 10 3.69 7.98 5.94
C ARG A 10 2.61 7.25 5.16
N LEU A 11 2.70 5.92 5.07
CA LEU A 11 1.65 5.14 4.41
C LEU A 11 0.32 5.29 5.15
N THR A 12 0.35 5.26 6.48
CA THR A 12 -0.86 5.48 7.29
C THR A 12 -1.42 6.87 7.07
N ASP A 13 -0.58 7.90 7.11
CA ASP A 13 -0.98 9.30 6.95
C ASP A 13 -1.60 9.53 5.56
N LEU A 14 -1.03 8.93 4.51
CA LEU A 14 -1.56 8.98 3.15
C LEU A 14 -2.94 8.31 3.06
N VAL A 15 -3.07 7.10 3.60
CA VAL A 15 -4.35 6.35 3.57
C VAL A 15 -5.42 7.08 4.37
N ASP A 16 -5.08 7.62 5.54
CA ASP A 16 -6.01 8.37 6.40
C ASP A 16 -6.47 9.68 5.74
N ALA A 17 -5.58 10.35 5.00
CA ALA A 17 -5.93 11.49 4.17
C ALA A 17 -6.73 11.12 2.89
N GLY A 18 -7.06 9.85 2.67
CA GLY A 18 -7.73 9.38 1.44
C GLY A 18 -6.87 9.52 0.18
N THR A 19 -5.55 9.64 0.35
CA THR A 19 -4.60 9.82 -0.75
C THR A 19 -4.15 8.48 -1.30
N VAL A 20 -4.23 8.31 -2.63
CA VAL A 20 -3.75 7.10 -3.31
C VAL A 20 -2.22 7.03 -3.23
N PRO A 21 -1.65 6.01 -2.56
CA PRO A 21 -0.21 5.88 -2.45
C PRO A 21 0.43 5.45 -3.77
N VAL A 22 1.52 6.11 -4.15
CA VAL A 22 2.44 5.64 -5.20
C VAL A 22 3.64 5.00 -4.52
N THR A 23 3.73 3.68 -4.62
CA THR A 23 4.79 2.88 -4.01
C THR A 23 5.86 2.60 -5.05
N VAL A 24 7.07 3.10 -4.83
CA VAL A 24 8.25 2.76 -5.63
C VAL A 24 9.05 1.71 -4.88
N ALA A 25 8.87 0.44 -5.23
CA ALA A 25 9.58 -0.68 -4.62
C ALA A 25 9.41 -1.95 -5.45
N ASP A 26 10.41 -2.83 -5.41
CA ASP A 26 10.32 -4.19 -5.95
C ASP A 26 10.11 -5.20 -4.81
N GLY A 27 9.08 -6.03 -4.90
CA GLY A 27 8.83 -7.11 -3.92
C GLY A 27 8.39 -6.65 -2.53
N LEU A 28 7.89 -5.42 -2.39
CA LEU A 28 7.35 -4.91 -1.11
C LEU A 28 5.91 -5.35 -0.89
N ASP A 29 5.68 -6.12 0.18
CA ASP A 29 4.34 -6.42 0.65
C ASP A 29 3.79 -5.24 1.47
N LEU A 30 2.69 -4.64 1.00
CA LEU A 30 1.98 -3.61 1.75
C LEU A 30 1.20 -4.22 2.93
N PRO A 31 0.95 -3.45 4.01
CA PRO A 31 0.31 -3.95 5.22
C PRO A 31 -1.04 -4.63 4.94
N PHE A 32 -1.33 -5.67 5.72
CA PHE A 32 -2.59 -6.42 5.66
C PHE A 32 -2.87 -7.01 4.27
N LEU A 33 -1.84 -7.41 3.52
CA LEU A 33 -1.95 -7.98 2.17
C LEU A 33 -3.02 -9.09 2.03
N PRO A 34 -3.25 -9.99 3.00
CA PRO A 34 -4.34 -10.97 2.90
C PRO A 34 -5.75 -10.38 2.91
N LEU A 35 -5.90 -9.16 3.44
CA LEU A 35 -7.19 -8.47 3.62
C LEU A 35 -7.43 -7.38 2.58
N ILE A 36 -6.35 -6.73 2.11
CA ILE A 36 -6.41 -5.57 1.23
C ILE A 36 -5.88 -5.93 -0.16
N ASN A 37 -6.72 -5.70 -1.17
CA ASN A 37 -6.27 -5.71 -2.56
C ASN A 37 -5.65 -4.34 -2.92
N TRP A 38 -4.37 -4.17 -2.62
CA TRP A 38 -3.63 -2.93 -2.89
C TRP A 38 -3.54 -2.57 -4.37
N GLY A 39 -3.67 -3.53 -5.29
CA GLY A 39 -3.73 -3.27 -6.73
C GLY A 39 -4.94 -2.42 -7.16
N ARG A 40 -5.93 -2.24 -6.27
CA ARG A 40 -7.09 -1.36 -6.49
C ARG A 40 -7.03 -0.06 -5.69
N ALA A 41 -6.05 0.12 -4.81
CA ALA A 41 -5.97 1.23 -3.87
C ALA A 41 -4.63 1.98 -3.91
N SER A 42 -3.64 1.45 -4.64
CA SER A 42 -2.29 2.00 -4.75
C SER A 42 -1.75 1.77 -6.16
N LEU A 43 -0.82 2.63 -6.58
CA LEU A 43 -0.01 2.44 -7.76
C LEU A 43 1.36 1.93 -7.32
N THR A 44 1.79 0.79 -7.85
CA THR A 44 3.15 0.27 -7.63
C THR A 44 3.99 0.52 -8.88
N VAL A 45 5.17 1.10 -8.69
CA VAL A 45 6.12 1.42 -9.73
C VAL A 45 7.43 0.66 -9.44
N PRO A 46 7.92 -0.17 -10.37
CA PRO A 46 9.20 -0.84 -10.21
C PRO A 46 10.36 0.14 -10.08
N GLU A 47 11.36 -0.16 -9.25
CA GLU A 47 12.48 0.76 -8.98
C GLU A 47 13.27 1.08 -10.25
N VAL A 48 13.44 0.08 -11.13
CA VAL A 48 14.09 0.22 -12.43
C VAL A 48 13.44 1.28 -13.32
N GLN A 49 12.10 1.44 -13.26
CA GLN A 49 11.39 2.43 -14.07
C GLN A 49 11.63 3.86 -13.55
N VAL A 50 11.79 4.03 -12.24
CA VAL A 50 12.05 5.34 -11.64
C VAL A 50 13.46 5.84 -11.96
N ARG A 51 14.46 4.95 -11.97
CA ARG A 51 15.83 5.32 -12.30
C ARG A 51 15.97 5.87 -13.71
N ASP A 52 15.26 5.26 -14.66
CA ASP A 52 15.49 5.49 -16.09
C ASP A 52 14.41 6.41 -16.72
N ALA A 53 13.24 6.59 -16.09
CA ALA A 53 12.07 7.24 -16.68
C ALA A 53 11.10 7.93 -15.69
N PHE A 54 11.61 8.60 -14.64
CA PHE A 54 10.75 9.30 -13.66
C PHE A 54 9.70 10.27 -14.26
N PRO A 55 10.01 11.10 -15.29
CA PRO A 55 9.02 11.96 -15.93
C PRO A 55 7.85 11.18 -16.55
N ASP A 56 8.11 10.01 -17.11
CA ASP A 56 7.11 9.19 -17.80
C ASP A 56 6.09 8.60 -16.83
N ILE A 57 6.49 8.34 -15.59
CA ILE A 57 5.59 7.87 -14.52
C ILE A 57 4.57 8.96 -14.16
N ILE A 58 5.02 10.21 -14.07
CA ILE A 58 4.14 11.35 -13.78
C ILE A 58 3.15 11.55 -14.94
N GLU A 59 3.62 11.49 -16.19
CA GLU A 59 2.76 11.62 -17.35
C GLU A 59 1.76 10.46 -17.48
N ARG A 60 2.17 9.23 -17.17
CA ARG A 60 1.26 8.08 -17.09
C ARG A 60 0.16 8.31 -16.06
N MET A 61 0.50 8.82 -14.86
CA MET A 61 -0.49 9.13 -13.83
C MET A 61 -1.43 10.27 -14.25
N ARG A 62 -0.90 11.30 -14.94
CA ARG A 62 -1.72 12.39 -15.49
C ARG A 62 -2.68 11.89 -16.56
N GLY A 63 -2.19 11.03 -17.45
CA GLY A 63 -2.92 10.43 -18.56
C GLY A 63 -3.94 9.36 -18.18
N MET A 64 -3.99 8.94 -16.92
CA MET A 64 -5.03 8.03 -16.44
C MET A 64 -6.43 8.60 -16.67
N SER A 65 -7.35 7.73 -17.10
CA SER A 65 -8.73 8.10 -17.33
C SER A 65 -9.40 8.55 -16.01
N PRO A 66 -10.45 9.38 -16.08
CA PRO A 66 -11.26 9.71 -14.90
C PRO A 66 -11.85 8.48 -14.21
N GLU A 67 -12.18 7.44 -14.99
CA GLU A 67 -12.71 6.18 -14.47
C GLU A 67 -11.67 5.43 -13.63
N ASP A 68 -10.44 5.30 -14.14
CA ASP A 68 -9.36 4.62 -13.43
C ASP A 68 -8.97 5.39 -12.15
N LYS A 69 -8.91 6.72 -12.24
CA LYS A 69 -8.69 7.58 -11.06
C LYS A 69 -9.80 7.39 -10.03
N GLY A 70 -11.06 7.36 -10.48
CA GLY A 70 -12.21 7.11 -9.63
C GLY A 70 -12.18 5.71 -8.99
N ALA A 71 -11.70 4.70 -9.72
CA ALA A 71 -11.55 3.34 -9.20
C ALA A 71 -10.51 3.28 -8.07
N LEU A 72 -9.36 3.93 -8.25
CA LEU A 72 -8.33 4.04 -7.20
C LEU A 72 -8.82 4.79 -5.97
N LEU A 73 -9.53 5.91 -6.17
CA LEU A 73 -10.11 6.70 -5.07
C LEU A 73 -11.15 5.90 -4.26
N ARG A 74 -11.98 5.09 -4.93
CA ARG A 74 -12.88 4.17 -4.24
C ARG A 74 -12.13 3.08 -3.49
N GLY A 75 -11.06 2.54 -4.08
CA GLY A 75 -10.24 1.52 -3.43
C GLY A 75 -9.54 2.04 -2.18
N ILE A 76 -8.97 3.24 -2.22
CA ILE A 76 -8.33 3.81 -1.03
C ILE A 76 -9.33 4.13 0.07
N GLU A 77 -10.54 4.59 -0.27
CA GLU A 77 -11.59 4.82 0.72
C GLU A 77 -12.08 3.51 1.35
N GLU A 78 -12.19 2.43 0.57
CA GLU A 78 -12.49 1.10 1.10
C GLU A 78 -11.42 0.63 2.10
N VAL A 79 -10.13 0.80 1.74
CA VAL A 79 -9.01 0.48 2.61
C VAL A 79 -9.03 1.31 3.88
N ARG A 80 -9.24 2.63 3.75
CA ARG A 80 -9.29 3.57 4.87
C ARG A 80 -10.37 3.15 5.86
N ARG A 81 -11.61 3.02 5.39
CA ARG A 81 -12.76 2.61 6.20
C ARG A 81 -12.56 1.25 6.86
N ARG A 82 -11.96 0.28 6.15
CA ARG A 82 -11.79 -1.08 6.68
C ARG A 82 -10.71 -1.17 7.76
N CYS A 83 -9.54 -0.57 7.52
CA CYS A 83 -8.34 -0.88 8.32
C CYS A 83 -7.62 0.35 8.91
N PHE A 84 -7.96 1.58 8.51
CA PHE A 84 -7.19 2.76 8.91
C PHE A 84 -8.02 3.88 9.55
N GLU A 85 -9.35 3.81 9.51
CA GLU A 85 -10.25 4.83 10.05
C GLU A 85 -10.12 5.07 11.56
N SER A 86 -9.63 4.07 12.32
CA SER A 86 -9.34 4.23 13.74
C SER A 86 -8.24 3.28 14.20
N PRO A 87 -7.62 3.54 15.37
CA PRO A 87 -6.67 2.59 15.98
C PRO A 87 -7.27 1.19 16.19
N ILE A 88 -8.57 1.10 16.50
CA ILE A 88 -9.26 -0.18 16.72
C ILE A 88 -9.37 -0.96 15.40
N HIS A 89 -9.78 -0.31 14.31
CA HIS A 89 -9.85 -0.94 12.98
C HIS A 89 -8.50 -1.47 12.54
N LYS A 90 -7.43 -0.68 12.76
CA LYS A 90 -6.06 -1.11 12.44
C LYS A 90 -5.63 -2.32 13.25
N MET A 91 -5.91 -2.35 14.55
CA MET A 91 -5.60 -3.49 15.40
C MET A 91 -6.37 -4.75 14.98
N GLN A 92 -7.66 -4.61 14.63
CA GLN A 92 -8.48 -5.72 14.14
C GLN A 92 -7.93 -6.28 12.82
N CYS A 93 -7.63 -5.42 11.83
CA CYS A 93 -7.01 -5.86 10.58
C CYS A 93 -5.63 -6.51 10.79
N LEU A 94 -4.83 -6.01 11.75
CA LEU A 94 -3.58 -6.66 12.11
C LEU A 94 -3.80 -8.09 12.60
N LEU A 95 -4.66 -8.28 13.59
CA LEU A 95 -4.94 -9.61 14.16
C LEU A 95 -5.54 -10.56 13.12
N GLU A 96 -6.48 -10.08 12.30
CA GLU A 96 -7.10 -10.89 11.25
C GLU A 96 -6.07 -11.29 10.18
N SER A 97 -5.24 -10.34 9.71
CA SER A 97 -4.20 -10.63 8.72
C SER A 97 -3.18 -11.64 9.25
N LEU A 98 -2.76 -11.50 10.51
CA LEU A 98 -1.85 -12.45 11.17
C LEU A 98 -2.48 -13.84 11.27
N SER A 99 -3.76 -13.93 11.62
CA SER A 99 -4.47 -15.21 11.71
C SER A 99 -4.47 -15.96 10.37
N ILE A 100 -4.62 -15.23 9.26
CA ILE A 100 -4.57 -15.79 7.90
C ILE A 100 -3.15 -16.25 7.57
N LEU A 101 -2.15 -15.39 7.78
CA LEU A 101 -0.75 -15.72 7.46
C LEU A 101 -0.24 -16.93 8.26
N VAL A 102 -0.59 -17.02 9.55
CA VAL A 102 -0.25 -18.17 10.40
C VAL A 102 -0.92 -19.44 9.90
N ARG A 103 -2.22 -19.38 9.58
CA ARG A 103 -2.97 -20.52 9.04
C ARG A 103 -2.41 -21.01 7.70
N GLU A 104 -1.95 -20.10 6.86
CA GLU A 104 -1.41 -20.40 5.52
C GLU A 104 0.09 -20.73 5.53
N GLY A 105 0.78 -20.61 6.67
CA GLY A 105 2.23 -20.82 6.77
C GLY A 105 3.06 -19.80 5.98
N ARG A 106 2.49 -18.62 5.68
CA ARG A 106 3.11 -17.56 4.86
C ARG A 106 3.67 -16.44 5.74
N TYR A 107 4.69 -16.73 6.53
CA TYR A 107 5.41 -15.72 7.30
C TYR A 107 6.91 -15.84 7.06
N SER A 108 7.57 -14.73 6.79
CA SER A 108 9.03 -14.68 6.73
C SER A 108 9.58 -14.57 8.15
N ASN A 109 10.65 -15.33 8.45
CA ASN A 109 11.40 -15.10 9.68
C ASN A 109 11.88 -13.64 9.69
N PRO A 110 11.83 -12.93 10.85
CA PRO A 110 12.44 -11.63 10.94
C PRO A 110 13.92 -11.75 10.50
N PRO A 111 14.45 -10.78 9.74
CA PRO A 111 15.83 -10.82 9.30
C PRO A 111 16.71 -10.97 10.53
N LYS A 112 17.59 -11.99 10.50
CA LYS A 112 18.62 -12.15 11.53
C LYS A 112 19.49 -10.90 11.49
N GLY A 113 19.52 -10.18 12.60
CA GLY A 113 20.39 -9.02 12.80
C GLY A 113 21.86 -9.42 12.87
#